data_AF-A0A5C5SU15-F1
#
_entry.id   AF-A0A5C5SU15-F1
#
_cell.length_a   1.000
_cell.length_b   1.000
_cell.length_c   1.000
_cell.angle_alpha   90.00
_cell.angle_beta   90.00
_cell.angle_gamma   90.00
#
_symmetry.space_group_name_H-M   'P 1'
#
loop_
_entity.id
_entity.type
_entity.pdbx_description
1 polymer ?
#
loop_
_entity_poly.entity_id
_entity_poly.type
_entity_poly.pdbx_seq_one_letter_code
_entity_poly.pdbx_strand_id
1 'polypeptide(L)'
;MTIWADEMILLYKKNLEGYKKQRARLNKKNPTDRLDLTQYNSIIEETEFVLKWLETGRDPNNYRGADKKNVYQHRSFQSMDFIPDITEQLEEGPKHLYMSPEEKIIMADIFAALSFRERHCYILHIGRQVSVAKIAQGLGVGKSTAQSYIERAKKKIAQRVS
;
A
#
# COMPACT_ATOMS: atom_id res chain seq x y z
N MET A 1 -7.10 -1.88 -16.89
CA MET A 1 -6.79 -3.26 -16.46
C MET A 1 -7.80 -3.61 -15.37
N THR A 2 -8.67 -4.60 -15.59
CA THR A 2 -9.66 -5.04 -14.59
C THR A 2 -8.94 -5.73 -13.45
N ILE A 3 -9.22 -5.32 -12.21
CA ILE A 3 -8.67 -5.99 -11.02
C ILE A 3 -9.36 -7.36 -10.95
N TRP A 4 -8.60 -8.44 -10.76
CA TRP A 4 -9.14 -9.82 -10.69
C TRP A 4 -10.28 -9.97 -9.66
N ALA A 5 -10.23 -9.18 -8.58
CA ALA A 5 -11.27 -9.12 -7.56
C ALA A 5 -12.59 -8.53 -8.11
N ASP A 6 -12.54 -7.54 -8.99
CA ASP A 6 -13.73 -6.96 -9.63
C ASP A 6 -14.37 -7.95 -10.60
N GLU A 7 -13.56 -8.71 -11.34
CA GLU A 7 -14.03 -9.79 -12.21
C GLU A 7 -14.69 -10.92 -11.41
N MET A 8 -14.08 -11.29 -10.27
CA MET A 8 -14.65 -12.24 -9.32
C MET A 8 -15.96 -11.73 -8.72
N ILE A 9 -16.03 -10.48 -8.24
CA ILE A 9 -17.25 -9.89 -7.70
C ILE A 9 -18.38 -9.92 -8.74
N LEU A 10 -18.07 -9.58 -9.99
CA LEU A 10 -19.05 -9.58 -11.08
C LEU A 10 -19.53 -11.00 -11.40
N LEU A 11 -18.62 -11.98 -11.44
CA LEU A 11 -18.94 -13.39 -11.63
C LEU A 11 -19.83 -13.93 -10.49
N TYR A 12 -19.46 -13.65 -9.24
CA TYR A 12 -20.20 -14.11 -8.06
C TYR A 12 -21.59 -13.50 -7.99
N LYS A 13 -21.75 -12.20 -8.32
CA LYS A 13 -23.07 -11.57 -8.45
C LYS A 13 -23.93 -12.24 -9.52
N LYS A 14 -23.36 -12.54 -10.69
CA LYS A 14 -24.06 -13.24 -11.76
C LYS A 14 -24.50 -14.64 -11.34
N ASN A 15 -23.63 -15.39 -10.67
CA ASN A 15 -23.93 -16.74 -10.18
C ASN A 15 -25.00 -16.72 -9.09
N LEU A 16 -24.93 -15.76 -8.16
CA LEU A 16 -25.92 -15.56 -7.09
C LEU A 16 -27.33 -15.35 -7.66
N GLU A 17 -27.47 -14.50 -8.68
CA GLU A 17 -28.74 -14.30 -9.39
C GLU A 17 -29.21 -15.58 -10.08
N GLY A 18 -28.28 -16.38 -10.63
CA GLY A 18 -28.56 -17.71 -11.16
C GLY A 18 -29.15 -18.64 -10.10
N TYR A 19 -28.50 -18.75 -8.93
CA TYR A 19 -28.95 -19.61 -7.83
C TYR A 19 -30.30 -19.17 -7.26
N LYS A 20 -30.53 -17.87 -7.10
CA LYS A 20 -31.83 -17.32 -6.66
C LYS A 20 -32.95 -17.68 -7.65
N LYS A 21 -32.68 -17.61 -8.96
CA LYS A 21 -33.64 -18.02 -9.99
C LYS A 21 -33.92 -19.52 -9.98
N GLN A 22 -32.91 -20.37 -9.80
CA GLN A 22 -33.12 -21.82 -9.72
C GLN A 22 -33.91 -22.20 -8.46
N ARG A 23 -33.55 -21.62 -7.31
CA ARG A 23 -34.30 -21.78 -6.05
C ARG A 23 -35.78 -21.41 -6.21
N ALA A 24 -36.08 -20.31 -6.91
CA ALA A 24 -37.45 -19.82 -7.10
C ALA A 24 -38.32 -20.75 -7.97
N ARG A 25 -37.71 -21.64 -8.77
CA ARG A 25 -38.42 -22.61 -9.62
C ARG A 25 -38.84 -23.88 -8.86
N LEU A 26 -38.27 -24.13 -7.69
CA LEU A 26 -38.51 -25.32 -6.90
C LEU A 26 -39.81 -25.22 -6.09
N ASN A 27 -40.55 -26.33 -6.03
CA ASN A 27 -41.82 -26.39 -5.32
C ASN A 27 -41.65 -26.99 -3.93
N LYS A 28 -41.90 -26.19 -2.90
CA LYS A 28 -41.78 -26.59 -1.48
C LYS A 28 -42.63 -27.79 -1.07
N LYS A 29 -43.66 -28.14 -1.86
CA LYS A 29 -44.55 -29.28 -1.59
C LYS A 29 -44.01 -30.62 -2.12
N ASN A 30 -43.02 -30.61 -3.01
CA ASN A 30 -42.39 -31.83 -3.54
C ASN A 30 -41.23 -32.25 -2.60
N PRO A 31 -41.19 -33.50 -2.11
CA PRO A 31 -40.13 -33.98 -1.22
C PRO A 31 -38.71 -33.85 -1.80
N THR A 32 -38.53 -34.08 -3.10
CA THR A 32 -37.23 -33.95 -3.79
C THR A 32 -36.78 -32.49 -3.84
N ASP A 33 -37.67 -31.60 -4.28
CA ASP A 33 -37.42 -30.15 -4.35
C ASP A 33 -37.12 -29.56 -2.96
N ARG A 34 -37.59 -30.17 -1.87
CA ARG A 34 -37.30 -29.71 -0.51
C ARG A 34 -35.83 -29.89 -0.13
N LEU A 35 -35.19 -30.96 -0.58
CA LEU A 35 -33.75 -31.17 -0.40
C LEU A 35 -32.97 -30.15 -1.25
N ASP A 36 -33.36 -29.99 -2.51
CA ASP A 36 -32.75 -29.02 -3.42
C ASP A 36 -32.89 -27.58 -2.89
N LEU A 37 -34.05 -27.22 -2.34
CA LEU A 37 -34.27 -25.91 -1.71
C LEU A 37 -33.30 -25.65 -0.57
N THR A 38 -33.02 -26.68 0.24
CA THR A 38 -32.08 -26.57 1.37
C THR A 38 -30.66 -26.36 0.86
N GLN A 39 -30.28 -27.11 -0.17
CA GLN A 39 -28.97 -26.99 -0.81
C GLN A 39 -28.77 -25.62 -1.48
N TYR A 40 -29.76 -25.13 -2.23
CA TYR A 40 -29.70 -23.80 -2.84
C TYR A 40 -29.64 -22.69 -1.79
N ASN A 41 -30.30 -22.83 -0.64
CA ASN A 41 -30.17 -21.87 0.46
C ASN A 41 -28.73 -21.84 0.99
N SER A 42 -28.11 -22.99 1.24
CA SER A 42 -26.70 -23.07 1.67
C SER A 42 -25.77 -22.40 0.65
N ILE A 43 -25.94 -22.72 -0.64
CA ILE A 43 -25.12 -22.15 -1.72
C ILE A 43 -25.30 -20.62 -1.79
N ILE A 44 -26.52 -20.12 -1.65
CA ILE A 44 -26.80 -18.69 -1.65
C ILE A 44 -26.11 -18.01 -0.46
N GLU A 45 -26.24 -18.57 0.75
CA GLU A 45 -25.63 -18.02 1.97
C GLU A 45 -24.10 -18.00 1.88
N GLU A 46 -23.48 -19.08 1.42
CA GLU A 46 -22.03 -19.17 1.20
C GLU A 46 -21.56 -18.18 0.12
N THR A 47 -22.31 -18.06 -0.97
CA THR A 47 -21.98 -17.12 -2.06
C THR A 47 -22.10 -15.67 -1.60
N GLU A 48 -23.13 -15.33 -0.82
CA GLU A 48 -23.31 -14.00 -0.23
C GLU A 48 -22.22 -13.68 0.81
N PHE A 49 -21.80 -14.68 1.59
CA PHE A 49 -20.68 -14.56 2.52
C PHE A 49 -19.37 -14.24 1.79
N VAL A 50 -19.04 -15.02 0.74
CA VAL A 50 -17.83 -14.79 -0.07
C VAL A 50 -17.90 -13.44 -0.79
N LEU A 51 -19.06 -13.07 -1.34
CA LEU A 51 -19.24 -11.78 -2.00
C LEU A 51 -19.00 -10.62 -1.03
N LYS A 52 -19.57 -10.68 0.18
CA LYS A 52 -19.34 -9.68 1.22
C LYS A 52 -17.86 -9.60 1.61
N TRP A 53 -17.16 -10.74 1.66
CA TRP A 53 -15.72 -10.75 1.91
C TRP A 53 -14.94 -10.10 0.76
N LEU A 54 -15.26 -10.42 -0.49
CA LEU A 54 -14.60 -9.86 -1.67
C LEU A 54 -14.89 -8.36 -1.86
N GLU A 55 -16.08 -7.87 -1.53
CA GLU A 55 -16.41 -6.45 -1.65
C GLU A 55 -15.76 -5.61 -0.55
N THR A 56 -15.66 -6.16 0.67
CA THR A 56 -15.17 -5.41 1.85
C THR A 56 -13.70 -5.66 2.16
N GLY A 57 -13.15 -6.78 1.69
CA GLY A 57 -11.83 -7.29 2.03
C GLY A 57 -11.72 -7.80 3.47
N ARG A 58 -12.85 -8.10 4.13
CA ARG A 58 -12.92 -8.52 5.54
C ARG A 58 -13.71 -9.80 5.73
N ASP A 59 -13.27 -10.61 6.69
CA ASP A 59 -14.05 -11.75 7.17
C ASP A 59 -15.41 -11.25 7.72
N PRO A 60 -16.54 -11.63 7.11
CA PRO A 60 -17.87 -11.23 7.56
C PRO A 60 -18.23 -11.69 8.99
N ASN A 61 -17.51 -12.68 9.55
CA ASN A 61 -17.75 -13.21 10.90
C ASN A 61 -16.95 -12.47 11.99
N ASN A 62 -15.98 -11.63 11.63
CA ASN A 62 -15.12 -10.95 12.60
C ASN A 62 -15.49 -9.46 12.75
N TYR A 63 -16.12 -9.11 13.87
CA TYR A 63 -16.63 -7.76 14.17
C TYR A 63 -15.59 -6.80 14.77
N ARG A 64 -14.40 -7.29 15.15
CA ARG A 64 -13.34 -6.50 15.83
C ARG A 64 -12.04 -6.49 15.03
N GLY A 65 -12.00 -5.66 13.99
CA GLY A 65 -10.79 -5.42 13.19
C GLY A 65 -10.70 -3.97 12.73
N ALA A 66 -9.50 -3.40 12.70
CA ALA A 66 -9.29 -2.01 12.27
C ALA A 66 -9.83 -1.80 10.84
N ASP A 67 -10.67 -0.77 10.68
CA ASP A 67 -11.30 -0.43 9.41
C ASP A 67 -10.27 -0.02 8.35
N LYS A 68 -9.92 -0.92 7.43
CA LYS A 68 -9.34 -0.53 6.14
C LYS A 68 -10.45 -0.53 5.09
N LYS A 69 -11.26 0.54 5.04
CA LYS A 69 -11.97 0.87 3.80
C LYS A 69 -10.87 0.98 2.73
N ASN A 70 -11.01 0.29 1.60
CA ASN A 70 -10.03 0.24 0.50
C ASN A 70 -8.97 -0.86 0.58
N VAL A 71 -9.17 -2.06 1.13
CA VAL A 71 -8.11 -3.11 1.03
C VAL A 71 -7.73 -3.43 -0.43
N TYR A 72 -8.69 -3.53 -1.35
CA TYR A 72 -8.39 -3.82 -2.76
C TYR A 72 -7.89 -2.60 -3.54
N GLN A 73 -8.41 -1.41 -3.27
CA GLN A 73 -7.86 -0.16 -3.80
C GLN A 73 -6.44 0.10 -3.26
N HIS A 74 -6.19 -0.13 -1.97
CA HIS A 74 -4.87 0.04 -1.35
C HIS A 74 -3.89 -1.05 -1.82
N ARG A 75 -4.37 -2.25 -2.14
CA ARG A 75 -3.56 -3.28 -2.81
C ARG A 75 -3.36 -3.01 -4.30
N SER A 76 -4.27 -2.34 -4.99
CA SER A 76 -3.99 -1.85 -6.34
C SER A 76 -2.87 -0.81 -6.25
N PHE A 77 -2.91 0.14 -5.32
CA PHE A 77 -1.78 1.05 -5.09
C PHE A 77 -0.47 0.36 -4.58
N GLN A 78 -0.53 -0.88 -4.07
CA GLN A 78 0.64 -1.65 -3.61
C GLN A 78 1.12 -2.72 -4.60
N SER A 79 0.33 -3.10 -5.60
CA SER A 79 0.86 -3.86 -6.73
C SER A 79 1.81 -2.93 -7.47
N MET A 80 3.05 -3.37 -7.60
CA MET A 80 4.15 -2.69 -8.31
C MET A 80 3.72 -2.20 -9.72
N ASP A 81 2.63 -2.75 -10.26
CA ASP A 81 2.05 -2.46 -11.59
C ASP A 81 1.11 -1.23 -11.64
N PHE A 82 0.65 -0.68 -10.51
CA PHE A 82 -0.32 0.44 -10.50
C PHE A 82 0.33 1.81 -10.64
N ILE A 83 1.65 1.88 -10.60
CA ILE A 83 2.38 3.02 -11.09
C ILE A 83 3.09 2.57 -12.36
N PRO A 84 2.39 2.51 -13.53
CA PRO A 84 2.98 2.19 -14.83
C PRO A 84 3.81 3.38 -15.34
N ASP A 85 4.65 3.90 -14.46
CA ASP A 85 5.58 4.99 -14.69
C ASP A 85 6.76 4.87 -13.73
N ILE A 86 6.64 4.25 -12.54
CA ILE A 86 7.82 4.09 -11.65
C ILE A 86 8.63 2.85 -12.01
N THR A 87 8.04 1.73 -12.43
CA THR A 87 8.83 0.54 -12.80
C THR A 87 9.59 0.74 -14.10
N GLU A 88 8.97 1.35 -15.12
CA GLU A 88 9.64 1.76 -16.36
C GLU A 88 10.63 2.94 -16.14
N GLN A 89 10.33 3.93 -15.29
CA GLN A 89 11.33 4.96 -14.92
C GLN A 89 12.41 4.48 -13.94
N LEU A 90 12.22 3.33 -13.28
CA LEU A 90 13.29 2.70 -12.51
C LEU A 90 14.18 1.91 -13.46
N GLU A 91 13.63 1.02 -14.28
CA GLU A 91 14.44 0.19 -15.20
C GLU A 91 15.11 0.99 -16.32
N GLU A 92 14.43 2.03 -16.84
CA GLU A 92 15.00 3.00 -17.79
C GLU A 92 15.30 4.36 -17.14
N GLY A 93 15.39 4.37 -15.81
CA GLY A 93 15.99 5.48 -15.08
C GLY A 93 17.46 5.58 -15.48
N PRO A 94 17.99 6.78 -15.75
CA PRO A 94 19.41 6.89 -16.03
C PRO A 94 20.19 6.25 -14.87
N LYS A 95 21.19 5.42 -15.19
CA LYS A 95 21.94 4.49 -14.31
C LYS A 95 22.35 5.03 -12.91
N HIS A 96 22.28 6.34 -12.69
CA HIS A 96 22.59 7.04 -11.45
C HIS A 96 21.57 6.87 -10.30
N LEU A 97 20.40 6.23 -10.50
CA LEU A 97 19.48 5.91 -9.40
C LEU A 97 19.73 4.54 -8.75
N TYR A 98 20.56 3.70 -9.36
CA TYR A 98 20.92 2.40 -8.81
C TYR A 98 22.21 2.50 -8.03
N MET A 99 22.08 2.48 -6.70
CA MET A 99 23.20 2.43 -5.78
C MET A 99 23.72 0.98 -5.68
N SER A 100 25.03 0.76 -5.84
CA SER A 100 25.65 -0.55 -5.65
C SER A 100 25.48 -1.03 -4.20
N PRO A 101 25.59 -2.35 -3.93
CA PRO A 101 25.61 -2.84 -2.56
C PRO A 101 26.69 -2.18 -1.70
N GLU A 102 27.88 -1.90 -2.25
CA GLU A 102 28.93 -1.19 -1.51
C GLU A 102 28.53 0.26 -1.21
N GLU A 103 27.97 0.97 -2.18
CA GLU A 103 27.52 2.34 -1.98
C GLU A 103 26.38 2.43 -0.94
N LYS A 104 25.50 1.42 -0.87
CA LYS A 104 24.47 1.33 0.19
C LYS A 104 25.07 1.18 1.57
N ILE A 105 26.15 0.40 1.70
CA ILE A 105 26.88 0.21 2.96
C ILE A 105 27.56 1.53 3.37
N ILE A 106 28.22 2.21 2.44
CA ILE A 106 28.86 3.51 2.68
C ILE A 106 27.81 4.54 3.11
N MET A 107 26.67 4.59 2.43
CA MET A 107 25.56 5.49 2.77
C MET A 107 24.99 5.20 4.17
N ALA A 108 24.86 3.92 4.53
CA ALA A 108 24.43 3.51 5.87
C ALA A 108 25.42 3.95 6.95
N ASP A 109 26.74 3.79 6.73
CA ASP A 109 27.78 4.25 7.65
C ASP A 109 27.76 5.78 7.83
N ILE A 110 27.66 6.51 6.72
CA ILE A 110 27.54 7.97 6.74
C ILE A 110 26.32 8.38 7.58
N PHE A 111 25.16 7.77 7.36
CA PHE A 111 23.94 8.11 8.08
C PHE A 111 23.96 7.70 9.54
N ALA A 112 24.68 6.65 9.92
CA ALA A 112 24.86 6.25 11.32
C ALA A 112 25.66 7.30 12.12
N ALA A 113 26.57 8.02 11.46
CA ALA A 113 27.39 9.05 12.09
C ALA A 113 26.69 10.40 12.30
N LEU A 114 25.65 10.66 11.52
CA LEU A 114 24.85 11.87 11.61
C LEU A 114 23.80 11.73 12.70
N SER A 115 23.70 12.75 13.56
CA SER A 115 22.53 12.85 14.43
C SER A 115 21.27 13.06 13.60
N PHE A 116 20.11 12.74 14.19
CA PHE A 116 18.82 12.93 13.52
C PHE A 116 18.65 14.37 12.97
N ARG A 117 19.03 15.39 13.74
CA ARG A 117 18.93 16.80 13.36
C ARG A 117 19.90 17.17 12.24
N GLU A 118 21.15 16.69 12.31
CA GLU A 118 22.15 16.89 11.25
C GLU A 118 21.69 16.27 9.92
N ARG A 119 21.26 15.00 9.95
CA ARG A 119 20.75 14.28 8.77
C ARG A 119 19.53 14.97 8.17
N HIS A 120 18.56 15.34 9.01
CA HIS A 120 17.33 15.99 8.55
C HIS A 120 17.61 17.35 7.90
N CYS A 121 18.42 18.20 8.52
CA CYS A 121 18.77 19.51 7.95
C CYS A 121 19.58 19.36 6.65
N TYR A 122 20.53 18.42 6.62
CA TYR A 122 21.37 18.18 5.44
C TYR A 122 20.55 17.73 4.23
N ILE A 123 19.65 16.74 4.41
CA ILE A 123 18.81 16.22 3.33
C ILE A 123 17.85 17.29 2.81
N LEU A 124 17.23 18.07 3.70
CA LEU A 124 16.31 19.13 3.29
C LEU A 124 17.03 20.24 2.50
N HIS A 125 18.22 20.63 2.95
CA HIS A 125 18.95 21.71 2.31
C HIS A 125 19.59 21.25 0.99
N ILE A 126 20.34 20.15 0.99
CA ILE A 126 21.11 19.69 -0.17
C ILE A 126 20.22 18.92 -1.15
N GLY A 127 19.39 17.99 -0.65
CA GLY A 127 18.56 17.12 -1.50
C GLY A 127 17.30 17.81 -2.02
N ARG A 128 16.73 18.76 -1.28
CA ARG A 128 15.47 19.44 -1.64
C ARG A 128 15.59 20.95 -1.84
N GLN A 129 16.80 21.50 -1.78
CA GLN A 129 17.07 22.93 -1.98
C GLN A 129 16.23 23.86 -1.07
N VAL A 130 15.87 23.38 0.12
CA VAL A 130 15.10 24.17 1.09
C VAL A 130 16.02 25.19 1.75
N SER A 131 15.57 26.44 1.88
CA SER A 131 16.35 27.48 2.54
C SER A 131 16.54 27.19 4.03
N VAL A 132 17.72 27.54 4.56
CA VAL A 132 18.06 27.31 5.98
C VAL A 132 17.09 28.02 6.92
N ALA A 133 16.58 29.19 6.52
CA ALA A 133 15.56 29.92 7.29
C ALA A 133 14.26 29.12 7.42
N LYS A 134 13.78 28.50 6.34
CA LYS A 134 12.56 27.68 6.33
C LYS A 134 12.75 26.39 7.14
N ILE A 135 13.93 25.78 7.07
CA ILE A 135 14.30 24.62 7.90
C ILE A 135 14.28 25.00 9.38
N ALA A 136 14.90 26.13 9.74
CA ALA A 136 14.97 26.62 11.11
C ALA A 136 13.56 26.89 11.68
N GLN A 137 12.70 27.54 10.90
CA GLN A 137 11.29 27.78 11.27
C GLN A 137 10.54 26.46 11.51
N GLY A 138 10.67 25.49 10.61
CA GLY A 138 9.99 24.19 10.76
C GLY A 138 10.48 23.37 11.94
N LEU A 139 11.74 23.57 12.37
CA LEU A 139 12.34 22.87 13.51
C LEU A 139 12.15 23.62 14.84
N GLY A 140 11.66 24.86 14.82
CA GLY A 140 11.54 25.73 16.00
C GLY A 140 12.90 26.15 16.59
N VAL A 141 13.94 26.28 15.76
CA VAL A 141 15.30 26.63 16.20
C VAL A 141 15.80 27.90 15.51
N GLY A 142 16.88 28.50 16.04
CA GLY A 142 17.54 29.63 15.39
C GLY A 142 18.16 29.26 14.03
N LYS A 143 18.21 30.22 13.09
CA LYS A 143 18.83 30.03 11.77
C LYS A 143 20.30 29.59 11.88
N SER A 144 21.05 30.17 12.83
CA SER A 144 22.43 29.78 13.12
C SER A 144 22.53 28.33 13.59
N THR A 145 21.59 27.86 14.43
CA THR A 145 21.54 26.47 14.90
C THR A 145 21.30 25.51 13.74
N ALA A 146 20.34 25.81 12.86
CA ALA A 146 20.07 25.01 11.66
C ALA A 146 21.28 24.96 10.72
N GLN A 147 21.96 26.09 10.51
CA GLN A 147 23.22 26.14 9.75
C GLN A 147 24.28 25.24 10.37
N SER A 148 24.47 25.29 11.69
CA SER A 148 25.45 24.47 12.41
C SER A 148 25.16 22.97 12.31
N TYR A 149 23.89 22.55 12.17
CA TYR A 149 23.56 21.15 11.89
C TYR A 149 24.02 20.73 10.47
N ILE A 150 23.85 21.61 9.48
CA ILE A 150 24.25 21.34 8.09
C ILE A 150 25.78 21.27 7.97
N GLU A 151 26.50 22.21 8.57
CA GLU A 151 27.97 22.26 8.49
C GLU A 151 28.63 21.07 9.23
N ARG A 152 28.08 20.67 10.39
CA ARG A 152 28.53 19.44 11.06
C ARG A 152 28.27 18.20 10.23
N ALA A 153 27.12 18.11 9.56
CA ALA A 153 26.84 17.01 8.66
C ALA A 153 27.86 16.95 7.51
N LYS A 154 28.13 18.07 6.83
CA LYS A 154 29.15 18.16 5.77
C LYS A 154 30.53 17.68 6.25
N LYS A 155 30.96 18.13 7.43
CA LYS A 155 32.26 17.72 8.00
C LYS A 155 32.32 16.20 8.26
N LYS A 156 31.27 15.62 8.84
CA LYS A 156 31.20 14.18 9.14
C LYS A 156 31.16 13.31 7.87
N ILE A 157 30.50 13.81 6.82
CA ILE A 157 30.45 13.14 5.51
C ILE A 157 31.83 13.21 4.85
N ALA A 158 32.46 14.39 4.80
CA ALA A 158 33.78 14.56 4.20
C ALA A 158 34.86 13.67 4.84
N GLN A 159 34.79 13.45 6.15
CA GLN A 159 35.70 12.54 6.86
C GLN A 159 35.53 11.06 6.52
N ARG A 160 34.38 10.66 5.96
CA ARG A 160 34.06 9.26 5.64
C ARG A 160 34.17 8.93 4.16
N VAL A 161 34.04 9.94 3.31
CA VAL A 161 34.13 9.81 1.85
C VAL A 161 35.55 10.11 1.34
N SER A 162 36.38 10.79 2.15
CA SER A 162 37.81 10.98 1.89
C SER A 162 38.61 9.71 2.19
#